data_AF-A0A8T5FBL6-F1
#
_entry.id   AF-A0A8T5FBL6-F1
#
_cell.length_a   1.000
_cell.length_b   1.000
_cell.length_c   1.000
_cell.angle_alpha   90.00
_cell.angle_beta   90.00
_cell.angle_gamma   90.00
#
_symmetry.space_group_name_H-M   'P 1'
#
loop_
_entity.id
_entity.type
_entity.pdbx_description
1 polymer ?
#
loop_
_entity_poly.entity_id
_entity_poly.type
_entity_poly.pdbx_seq_one_letter_code
_entity_poly.pdbx_strand_id
1 'polypeptide(L)'
;MTKKLNFEFKWGRLIEKIKNSEVQKVYDVNLMNELGFSPTSWKVWKPKFIEKAIITKFTDKMDDDRDEYHIINYDKKKKIWSYPKYSEEELEEYVAKNLN
;
A
#
# COMPACT_ATOMS: atom_id res chain seq x y z
N MET A 1 -2.72 -17.44 -24.88
CA MET A 1 -2.45 -15.98 -24.74
C MET A 1 -2.27 -15.65 -23.27
N THR A 2 -1.04 -15.40 -22.83
CA THR A 2 -0.75 -15.00 -21.45
C THR A 2 -1.13 -13.53 -21.30
N LYS A 3 -2.24 -13.22 -20.62
CA LYS A 3 -2.56 -11.83 -20.26
C LYS A 3 -1.36 -11.25 -19.51
N LYS A 4 -0.71 -10.23 -20.08
CA LYS A 4 0.37 -9.51 -19.40
C LYS A 4 -0.14 -9.07 -18.03
N LEU A 5 0.58 -9.44 -16.98
CA LEU A 5 0.38 -8.93 -15.64
C LEU A 5 0.52 -7.39 -15.68
N ASN A 6 -0.60 -6.68 -15.55
CA ASN A 6 -0.63 -5.23 -15.50
C ASN A 6 -0.33 -4.77 -14.06
N PHE A 7 0.70 -3.94 -13.89
CA PHE A 7 1.10 -3.41 -12.60
C PHE A 7 -0.03 -2.60 -11.95
N GLU A 8 -0.69 -1.72 -12.70
CA GLU A 8 -1.76 -0.87 -12.15
C GLU A 8 -2.94 -1.71 -11.66
N PHE A 9 -3.26 -2.80 -12.36
CA PHE A 9 -4.29 -3.73 -11.90
C PHE A 9 -3.91 -4.40 -10.57
N LYS A 10 -2.67 -4.87 -10.44
CA LYS A 10 -2.20 -5.51 -9.19
C LYS A 10 -2.05 -4.50 -8.06
N TRP A 11 -1.65 -3.28 -8.37
CA TRP A 11 -1.56 -2.17 -7.43
C TRP A 11 -2.95 -1.80 -6.88
N GLY A 12 -3.96 -1.65 -7.74
CA GLY A 12 -5.34 -1.42 -7.32
C GLY A 12 -5.86 -2.50 -6.37
N ARG A 13 -5.61 -3.78 -6.70
CA ARG A 13 -6.01 -4.91 -5.85
C ARG A 13 -5.27 -4.95 -4.50
N LEU A 14 -4.00 -4.53 -4.48
CA LEU A 14 -3.23 -4.39 -3.26
C LEU A 14 -3.87 -3.33 -2.35
N ILE A 15 -4.19 -2.15 -2.90
CA ILE A 15 -4.82 -1.06 -2.15
C ILE A 15 -6.15 -1.53 -1.56
N GLU A 16 -7.02 -2.09 -2.40
CA GLU A 16 -8.34 -2.60 -2.01
C GLU A 16 -8.22 -3.59 -0.83
N LYS A 17 -7.28 -4.53 -0.90
CA LYS A 17 -7.10 -5.53 0.15
C LYS A 17 -6.65 -4.94 1.48
N ILE A 18 -5.75 -3.96 1.45
CA ILE A 18 -5.27 -3.32 2.68
C ILE A 18 -6.36 -2.42 3.28
N LYS A 19 -6.98 -1.56 2.45
CA LYS A 19 -8.06 -0.65 2.86
C LYS A 19 -9.23 -1.41 3.51
N ASN A 20 -9.65 -2.52 2.90
CA ASN A 20 -10.81 -3.29 3.36
C ASN A 20 -10.46 -4.35 4.43
N SER A 21 -9.21 -4.42 4.90
CA SER A 21 -8.88 -5.29 6.03
C SER A 21 -9.36 -4.67 7.33
N GLU A 22 -10.00 -5.45 8.21
CA GLU A 22 -10.62 -4.97 9.46
C GLU A 22 -9.69 -4.12 10.34
N VAL A 23 -8.40 -4.45 10.34
CA VAL A 23 -7.37 -3.77 11.13
C VAL A 23 -6.44 -2.89 10.28
N GLN A 24 -6.75 -2.70 8.99
CA GLN A 24 -5.92 -2.00 8.01
C GLN A 24 -4.45 -2.46 8.02
N LYS A 25 -4.24 -3.74 8.31
CA LYS A 25 -2.95 -4.41 8.43
C LYS A 25 -3.05 -5.78 7.80
N VAL A 26 -2.19 -6.05 6.83
CA VAL A 26 -2.17 -7.31 6.08
C VAL A 26 -0.76 -7.86 6.06
N TYR A 27 -0.59 -9.11 6.47
CA TYR A 27 0.70 -9.79 6.37
C TYR A 27 1.13 -9.92 4.91
N ASP A 28 2.43 -9.76 4.66
CA ASP A 28 3.04 -9.83 3.33
C ASP A 28 2.69 -11.14 2.59
N VAL A 29 2.62 -12.25 3.32
CA VAL A 29 2.26 -13.57 2.76
C VAL A 29 0.78 -13.65 2.34
N ASN A 30 -0.12 -13.03 3.11
CA ASN A 30 -1.55 -13.01 2.78
C ASN A 30 -1.79 -12.17 1.53
N LEU A 31 -1.09 -11.04 1.44
CA LEU A 31 -1.16 -10.15 0.29
C LEU A 31 -0.57 -10.79 -0.98
N MET A 32 0.55 -11.52 -0.84
CA MET A 32 1.13 -12.31 -1.91
C MET A 32 0.14 -13.35 -2.46
N ASN A 33 -0.52 -14.10 -1.57
CA ASN A 33 -1.50 -15.13 -1.93
C ASN A 33 -2.73 -14.51 -2.60
N GLU A 34 -3.27 -13.43 -2.04
CA GLU A 34 -4.43 -12.70 -2.60
C GLU A 34 -4.15 -12.21 -4.02
N LEU A 35 -2.94 -11.69 -4.25
CA LEU A 35 -2.53 -11.21 -5.56
C LEU A 35 -2.10 -12.35 -6.49
N GLY A 36 -2.16 -13.61 -6.07
CA GLY A 36 -1.82 -14.77 -6.88
C GLY A 36 -0.34 -14.85 -7.28
N PHE A 37 0.55 -14.29 -6.46
CA PHE A 37 1.97 -14.34 -6.70
C PHE A 37 2.59 -15.58 -6.03
N SER A 38 3.52 -16.23 -6.72
CA SER A 38 4.45 -17.17 -6.08
C SER A 38 5.52 -16.40 -5.29
N PRO A 39 6.20 -17.03 -4.32
CA PRO A 39 7.29 -16.38 -3.57
C PRO A 39 8.38 -15.80 -4.48
N THR A 40 8.72 -16.48 -5.59
CA THR A 40 9.71 -16.02 -6.56
C THR A 40 9.24 -14.76 -7.28
N SER A 41 7.99 -14.75 -7.76
CA SER A 41 7.43 -13.56 -8.41
C SER A 41 7.25 -12.40 -7.42
N TRP A 42 6.85 -12.69 -6.17
CA TRP A 42 6.65 -11.69 -5.14
C TRP A 42 7.92 -10.91 -4.84
N LYS A 43 9.08 -11.58 -4.79
CA LYS A 43 10.38 -10.92 -4.63
C LYS A 43 10.69 -9.88 -5.71
N VAL A 44 10.15 -10.04 -6.92
CA VAL A 44 10.34 -9.10 -8.04
C VAL A 44 9.30 -7.97 -8.02
N TRP A 45 8.07 -8.27 -7.64
CA TRP A 45 6.96 -7.30 -7.67
C TRP A 45 6.88 -6.43 -6.43
N LYS A 46 7.19 -6.99 -5.26
CA LYS A 46 7.14 -6.29 -3.97
C LYS A 46 7.96 -5.00 -3.93
N PRO A 47 9.23 -4.94 -4.40
CA PRO A 47 9.98 -3.70 -4.41
C PRO A 47 9.25 -2.58 -5.19
N LYS A 48 8.66 -2.92 -6.34
CA LYS A 48 7.89 -1.97 -7.15
C LYS A 48 6.64 -1.46 -6.44
N PHE A 49 5.96 -2.31 -5.69
CA PHE A 49 4.83 -1.89 -4.86
C PHE A 49 5.28 -0.99 -3.71
N ILE A 50 6.42 -1.27 -3.08
CA ILE A 50 6.98 -0.42 -2.03
C ILE A 50 7.34 0.96 -2.59
N GLU A 51 8.04 1.01 -3.74
CA GLU A 51 8.37 2.26 -4.43
C GLU A 51 7.11 3.08 -4.76
N LYS A 52 6.10 2.43 -5.33
CA LYS A 52 4.82 3.09 -5.62
C LYS A 52 4.12 3.55 -4.34
N ALA A 53 4.17 2.77 -3.28
CA ALA A 53 3.55 3.10 -2.00
C ALA A 53 4.15 4.36 -1.35
N ILE A 54 5.47 4.55 -1.44
CA ILE A 54 6.17 5.74 -0.89
C ILE A 54 5.63 7.04 -1.51
N ILE A 55 5.29 7.01 -2.80
CA ILE A 55 4.84 8.21 -3.55
C ILE A 55 3.32 8.32 -3.69
N THR A 56 2.56 7.30 -3.27
CA THR A 56 1.10 7.31 -3.44
C THR A 56 0.45 7.80 -2.16
N LYS A 57 -0.12 9.00 -2.25
CA LYS A 57 -1.00 9.59 -1.24
C LYS A 57 -2.44 9.30 -1.62
N PHE A 58 -3.25 8.99 -0.62
CA PHE A 58 -4.68 8.85 -0.76
C PHE A 58 -5.35 9.89 0.13
N THR A 59 -6.42 10.49 -0.39
CA THR A 59 -7.28 11.39 0.37
C THR A 59 -8.67 10.80 0.32
N ASP A 60 -9.18 10.43 1.48
CA ASP A 60 -10.55 9.97 1.65
C ASP A 60 -11.35 11.16 2.23
N LYS A 61 -12.40 11.60 1.52
CA LYS A 61 -13.26 12.71 1.97
C LYS A 61 -14.23 12.22 3.03
N MET A 62 -14.29 12.92 4.16
CA MET A 62 -15.27 12.64 5.20
C MET A 62 -16.54 13.48 5.03
N ASP A 63 -17.63 13.02 5.64
CA ASP A 63 -18.94 13.68 5.61
C ASP A 63 -18.94 15.07 6.27
N ASP A 64 -17.89 15.42 7.01
CA ASP A 64 -17.73 16.68 7.74
C ASP A 64 -16.76 17.67 7.07
N ASP A 65 -16.56 17.54 5.76
CA ASP A 65 -15.65 18.35 4.94
C ASP A 65 -14.17 18.29 5.37
N ARG A 66 -13.80 17.34 6.24
CA ARG A 66 -12.38 17.06 6.55
C ARG A 66 -11.81 16.05 5.57
N ASP A 67 -10.55 16.29 5.20
CA ASP A 67 -9.75 15.35 4.42
C ASP A 67 -9.01 14.40 5.36
N GLU A 68 -9.11 13.09 5.12
CA GLU A 68 -8.24 12.10 5.74
C GLU A 68 -7.15 11.68 4.77
N TYR A 69 -5.89 11.87 5.18
CA TYR A 69 -4.75 11.48 4.37
C TYR A 69 -4.26 10.11 4.78
N HIS A 70 -3.95 9.28 3.79
CA HIS A 70 -3.43 7.95 4.00
C HIS A 70 -2.27 7.66 3.06
N ILE A 71 -1.36 6.80 3.53
CA ILE A 71 -0.28 6.23 2.72
C ILE A 71 -0.29 4.72 2.96
N ILE A 72 -0.02 3.95 1.91
CA ILE A 72 0.32 2.54 2.08
C ILE A 72 1.75 2.45 2.63
N ASN A 73 1.89 1.82 3.79
CA ASN A 73 3.19 1.58 4.40
C ASN A 73 3.51 0.08 4.42
N TYR A 74 4.79 -0.26 4.30
CA TYR A 74 5.29 -1.61 4.47
C TYR A 74 6.36 -1.66 5.58
N ASP A 75 6.01 -2.29 6.70
CA ASP A 75 6.95 -2.57 7.78
C ASP A 75 7.84 -3.77 7.40
N LYS A 76 9.10 -3.49 7.07
CA LYS A 76 10.09 -4.51 6.68
C LYS A 76 10.38 -5.53 7.80
N LYS A 77 10.37 -5.11 9.06
CA LYS A 77 10.69 -5.97 10.22
C LYS A 77 9.54 -6.92 10.51
N LYS A 78 8.31 -6.40 10.54
CA LYS A 78 7.10 -7.19 10.84
C LYS A 78 6.52 -7.90 9.63
N LYS A 79 6.95 -7.52 8.41
CA LYS A 79 6.42 -8.00 7.13
C LYS A 79 4.91 -7.76 7.02
N ILE A 80 4.50 -6.53 7.34
CA ILE A 80 3.09 -6.12 7.35
C ILE A 80 2.93 -4.91 6.44
N TRP A 81 1.90 -4.95 5.61
CA TRP A 81 1.37 -3.81 4.88
C TRP A 81 0.28 -3.14 5.70
N SER A 82 0.25 -1.82 5.71
CA SER A 82 -0.74 -1.06 6.46
C SER A 82 -1.22 0.18 5.74
N TYR A 83 -2.40 0.68 6.11
CA TYR A 83 -2.99 1.90 5.56
C TYR A 83 -3.26 2.93 6.69
N PRO A 84 -2.23 3.41 7.38
CA PRO A 84 -2.39 4.39 8.45
C PRO A 84 -3.02 5.69 7.94
N LYS A 85 -3.79 6.31 8.83
CA LYS A 85 -4.28 7.68 8.70
C LYS A 85 -3.22 8.65 9.21
N TYR A 86 -3.10 9.79 8.54
CA TYR A 86 -2.25 10.91 8.90
C TYR A 86 -3.07 12.21 8.87
N SER A 87 -2.71 13.17 9.72
CA SER A 87 -3.01 14.58 9.44
C SER A 87 -2.15 15.10 8.27
N GLU A 88 -2.51 16.26 7.74
CA GLU A 88 -1.73 16.91 6.67
C GLU A 88 -0.27 17.15 7.08
N GLU A 89 -0.05 17.68 8.29
CA GLU A 89 1.29 17.94 8.85
C GLU A 89 2.11 16.64 9.02
N GLU A 90 1.48 15.57 9.53
CA GLU A 90 2.16 14.27 9.70
C GLU A 90 2.54 13.64 8.36
N LEU A 91 1.73 13.87 7.32
CA LEU A 91 1.98 13.39 5.97
C LEU A 91 3.21 14.06 5.36
N GLU A 92 3.35 15.36 5.52
CA GLU A 92 4.51 16.13 5.04
C GLU A 92 5.80 15.66 5.70
N GLU A 93 5.79 15.49 7.02
CA GLU A 93 6.94 14.94 7.75
C GLU A 93 7.31 13.53 7.30
N TYR A 94 6.32 12.65 7.12
CA TYR A 94 6.56 11.28 6.69
C TYR A 94 7.23 11.24 5.31
N VAL A 95 6.72 12.06 4.38
CA VAL A 95 7.23 12.15 3.02
C VAL A 95 8.67 12.69 3.02
N ALA A 96 8.95 13.75 3.78
CA ALA A 96 10.29 14.34 3.91
C ALA A 96 11.32 13.36 4.50
N LYS A 97 10.91 12.49 5.43
CA LYS A 97 11.78 11.47 6.07
C LYS A 97 12.08 10.27 5.17
N ASN A 98 11.23 9.97 4.19
CA ASN A 98 11.33 8.75 3.37
C ASN A 98 11.74 8.99 1.90
N LEU A 99 11.87 10.25 1.47
CA LEU A 99 12.34 10.64 0.13
C LEU A 99 13.80 11.16 0.10
N ASN A 100 14.46 11.33 1.25
CA ASN A 100 15.89 11.63 1.38
C ASN A 100 16.70 10.37 1.67
#